data_AF-A0A6G3ZHU2-F1
#
_entry.id   AF-A0A6G3ZHU2-F1
#
_cell.length_a   1.000
_cell.length_b   1.000
_cell.length_c   1.000
_cell.angle_alpha   90.00
_cell.angle_beta   90.00
_cell.angle_gamma   90.00
#
_symmetry.space_group_name_H-M   'P 1'
#
loop_
_entity.id
_entity.type
_entity.pdbx_description
1 polymer ?
#
loop_
_entity_poly.entity_id
_entity_poly.type
_entity_poly.pdbx_seq_one_letter_code
_entity_poly.pdbx_strand_id
1 'polypeptide(L)'
;MDTRNVDQVLWKYLTITDFGGMNGIWEGDDGGSAKHIPLWPSKRDEIAEFFDVAPFPPEDQDVVDEQINLEPVEGVPDSEGPIKVSCKLDRREGEWRIANQHNDRYVLWTPEHGFPAKNELPVEDEDDYYDSNPPIIYFVKDEQGNFHARSVNDSSYESLEEYPAELVQYWENAGKSNSFGIIDFHEDSVKSL
;
A
#
# COMPACT_ATOMS: atom_id res chain seq x y z
N MET A 1 15.87 -5.70 -4.12
CA MET A 1 15.79 -4.23 -4.26
C MET A 1 17.04 -3.61 -3.64
N ASP A 2 17.65 -2.61 -4.27
CA ASP A 2 18.79 -1.86 -3.71
C ASP A 2 18.28 -0.56 -3.08
N THR A 3 18.59 -0.31 -1.80
CA THR A 3 18.07 0.84 -1.05
C THR A 3 18.89 2.11 -1.22
N ARG A 4 20.00 2.08 -1.97
CA ARG A 4 20.93 3.21 -2.11
C ARG A 4 20.34 4.47 -2.76
N ASN A 5 19.20 4.36 -3.44
CA ASN A 5 18.51 5.49 -4.09
C ASN A 5 17.07 5.64 -3.57
N VAL A 6 16.78 5.17 -2.36
CA VAL A 6 15.45 5.23 -1.75
C VAL A 6 15.42 6.36 -0.75
N ASP A 7 14.44 7.25 -0.89
CA ASP A 7 14.15 8.32 0.08
C ASP A 7 13.23 7.79 1.18
N GLN A 8 12.03 7.36 0.77
CA GLN A 8 11.01 6.86 1.69
C GLN A 8 10.32 5.60 1.16
N VAL A 9 9.81 4.78 2.07
CA VAL A 9 8.94 3.64 1.75
C VAL A 9 7.66 3.71 2.56
N LEU A 10 6.52 3.84 1.89
CA LEU A 10 5.19 3.69 2.48
C LEU A 10 4.71 2.26 2.23
N TRP A 11 4.31 1.53 3.27
CA TRP A 11 3.92 0.12 3.15
C TRP A 11 2.69 -0.23 4.00
N LYS A 12 2.01 -1.31 3.63
CA LYS A 12 0.85 -1.84 4.35
C LYS A 12 0.74 -3.36 4.21
N TYR A 13 0.51 -4.07 5.31
CA TYR A 13 -0.04 -5.42 5.28
C TYR A 13 -1.50 -5.37 4.85
N LEU A 14 -1.87 -6.10 3.80
CA LEU A 14 -3.27 -6.18 3.41
C LEU A 14 -4.05 -6.97 4.44
N THR A 15 -5.08 -6.34 4.99
CA THR A 15 -6.06 -7.04 5.83
C THR A 15 -6.96 -7.94 4.97
N ILE A 16 -7.67 -8.84 5.64
CA ILE A 16 -8.73 -9.64 5.02
C ILE A 16 -9.78 -8.77 4.31
N THR A 17 -10.06 -7.58 4.87
CA THR A 17 -11.01 -6.62 4.29
C THR A 17 -10.43 -5.96 3.04
N ASP A 18 -9.15 -5.60 3.05
CA ASP A 18 -8.48 -4.99 1.90
C ASP A 18 -8.44 -5.97 0.73
N PHE A 19 -7.94 -7.19 0.99
CA PHE A 19 -7.85 -8.24 -0.02
C PHE A 19 -9.24 -8.67 -0.51
N GLY A 20 -10.22 -8.76 0.39
CA GLY A 20 -11.61 -9.03 0.04
C GLY A 20 -12.26 -7.93 -0.81
N GLY A 21 -11.96 -6.67 -0.50
CA GLY A 21 -12.43 -5.50 -1.24
C GLY A 21 -11.84 -5.42 -2.64
N MET A 22 -10.54 -5.68 -2.79
CA MET A 22 -9.86 -5.77 -4.08
C MET A 22 -10.48 -6.87 -4.97
N ASN A 23 -10.84 -8.01 -4.38
CA ASN A 23 -11.31 -9.20 -5.10
C ASN A 23 -12.84 -9.34 -5.16
N GLY A 24 -13.59 -8.29 -4.79
CA GLY A 24 -15.06 -8.30 -4.88
C GLY A 24 -15.74 -9.38 -4.02
N ILE A 25 -15.09 -9.81 -2.93
CA ILE A 25 -15.56 -10.93 -2.10
C ILE A 25 -16.85 -10.59 -1.37
N TRP A 26 -16.99 -9.33 -0.96
CA TRP A 26 -18.10 -8.82 -0.15
C TRP A 26 -19.16 -8.08 -0.98
N GLU A 27 -19.19 -8.31 -2.30
CA GLU A 27 -20.22 -7.77 -3.20
C GLU A 27 -21.50 -8.61 -3.14
N GLY A 28 -22.22 -8.54 -2.03
CA GLY A 28 -23.59 -9.09 -1.91
C GLY A 28 -24.67 -8.09 -2.35
N ASP A 29 -25.91 -8.57 -2.46
CA ASP A 29 -27.10 -7.76 -2.83
C ASP A 29 -27.34 -6.55 -1.89
N ASP A 30 -26.84 -6.61 -0.65
CA ASP A 30 -26.93 -5.52 0.34
C ASP A 30 -25.77 -4.50 0.25
N GLY A 31 -24.90 -4.62 -0.76
CA GLY A 31 -24.01 -3.57 -1.25
C GLY A 31 -23.07 -2.93 -0.23
N GLY A 32 -21.88 -3.50 -0.03
CA GLY A 32 -20.92 -2.91 0.91
C GLY A 32 -19.47 -3.42 0.83
N SER A 33 -18.89 -3.61 -0.36
CA SER A 33 -17.44 -3.84 -0.43
C SER A 33 -16.69 -2.50 -0.53
N ALA A 34 -15.72 -2.29 0.35
CA ALA A 34 -14.76 -1.21 0.20
C ALA A 34 -13.85 -1.53 -1.01
N LYS A 35 -14.14 -0.95 -2.18
CA LYS A 35 -13.34 -1.12 -3.41
C LYS A 35 -12.01 -0.34 -3.38
N HIS A 36 -11.44 -0.13 -2.20
CA HIS A 36 -10.26 0.69 -1.97
C HIS A 36 -9.44 0.08 -0.83
N ILE A 37 -8.16 0.43 -0.78
CA ILE A 37 -7.26 0.05 0.30
C ILE A 37 -7.09 1.29 1.21
N PRO A 38 -7.68 1.31 2.42
CA PRO A 38 -7.48 2.41 3.36
C PRO A 38 -6.02 2.44 3.85
N LEU A 39 -5.44 3.62 3.81
CA LEU A 39 -4.22 3.96 4.51
C LEU A 39 -4.58 4.47 5.91
N TRP A 40 -3.64 4.37 6.84
CA TRP A 40 -3.95 4.53 8.26
C TRP A 40 -4.41 5.97 8.60
N PRO A 41 -5.63 6.18 9.15
CA PRO A 41 -6.19 7.54 9.26
C PRO A 41 -5.40 8.49 10.16
N SER A 42 -4.74 7.99 11.20
CA SER A 42 -3.92 8.81 12.09
C SER A 42 -2.59 9.26 11.48
N LYS A 43 -2.36 9.00 10.20
CA LYS A 43 -1.15 9.34 9.44
C LYS A 43 -1.44 10.27 8.27
N ARG A 44 -2.52 11.06 8.35
CA ARG A 44 -3.02 11.88 7.25
C ARG A 44 -1.95 12.79 6.64
N ASP A 45 -1.27 13.54 7.51
CA ASP A 45 -0.33 14.57 7.06
C ASP A 45 0.96 13.91 6.54
N GLU A 46 1.43 12.84 7.18
CA GLU A 46 2.61 12.09 6.72
C GLU A 46 2.38 11.37 5.38
N ILE A 47 1.16 10.87 5.13
CA ILE A 47 0.79 10.27 3.84
C ILE A 47 0.72 11.33 2.75
N ALA A 48 0.18 12.51 3.08
CA ALA A 48 0.12 13.63 2.14
C ALA A 48 1.54 14.10 1.77
N GLU A 49 2.43 14.21 2.76
CA GLU A 49 3.84 14.53 2.57
C GLU A 49 4.56 13.47 1.72
N PHE A 50 4.36 12.17 2.01
CA PHE A 50 4.95 11.10 1.21
C PHE A 50 4.60 11.25 -0.28
N PHE A 51 3.32 11.46 -0.60
CA PHE A 51 2.85 11.60 -1.98
C PHE A 51 3.04 13.00 -2.60
N ASP A 52 3.66 13.96 -1.89
CA ASP A 52 3.81 15.36 -2.31
C ASP A 52 2.47 16.05 -2.67
N VAL A 53 1.41 15.75 -1.90
CA VAL A 53 0.06 16.29 -2.11
C VAL A 53 -0.38 17.15 -0.93
N ALA A 54 -1.37 18.03 -1.16
CA ALA A 54 -1.93 18.84 -0.08
C ALA A 54 -2.71 17.94 0.91
N PRO A 55 -2.50 18.08 2.24
CA PRO A 55 -3.22 17.28 3.24
C PRO A 55 -4.70 17.69 3.38
N PHE A 56 -5.09 18.81 2.78
CA PHE A 56 -6.45 19.34 2.76
C PHE A 56 -6.87 19.67 1.34
N PRO A 57 -8.15 19.44 0.99
CA PRO A 57 -8.67 19.84 -0.29
C PRO A 57 -8.88 21.38 -0.33
N PRO A 58 -9.08 21.96 -1.52
CA PRO A 58 -9.50 23.35 -1.65
C PRO A 58 -10.76 23.66 -0.82
N GLU A 59 -10.95 24.92 -0.41
CA GLU A 59 -12.19 25.37 0.23
C GLU A 59 -13.42 24.90 -0.60
N ASP A 60 -14.46 24.39 0.09
CA ASP A 60 -15.69 23.79 -0.47
C ASP A 60 -15.60 22.34 -0.99
N GLN A 61 -14.57 21.58 -0.64
CA GLN A 61 -14.46 20.15 -0.94
C GLN A 61 -14.22 19.31 0.33
N ASP A 62 -14.80 18.11 0.41
CA ASP A 62 -14.61 17.15 1.52
C ASP A 62 -13.65 16.01 1.17
N VAL A 63 -13.17 15.97 -0.08
CA VAL A 63 -12.33 14.91 -0.64
C VAL A 63 -11.15 15.52 -1.37
N VAL A 64 -9.94 15.03 -1.07
CA VAL A 64 -8.75 15.21 -1.91
C VAL A 64 -8.69 14.01 -2.84
N ASP A 65 -8.62 14.22 -4.16
CA ASP A 65 -8.46 13.16 -5.16
C ASP A 65 -7.23 13.47 -6.02
N GLU A 66 -6.21 12.60 -5.95
CA GLU A 66 -4.91 12.82 -6.59
C GLU A 66 -4.49 11.61 -7.41
N GLN A 67 -3.71 11.88 -8.46
CA GLN A 67 -3.14 10.87 -9.34
C GLN A 67 -1.63 10.83 -9.18
N ILE A 68 -1.11 9.73 -8.65
CA ILE A 68 0.32 9.54 -8.42
C ILE A 68 0.89 8.75 -9.57
N ASN A 69 1.69 9.40 -10.41
CA ASN A 69 2.34 8.75 -11.56
C ASN A 69 3.42 7.79 -11.05
N LEU A 70 3.31 6.53 -11.46
CA LEU A 70 4.28 5.51 -11.14
C LEU A 70 5.28 5.32 -12.28
N GLU A 71 6.54 5.13 -11.89
CA GLU A 71 7.60 4.70 -12.80
C GLU A 71 7.36 3.27 -13.29
N PRO A 72 7.65 2.99 -14.59
CA PRO A 72 7.50 1.66 -15.16
C PRO A 72 8.41 0.64 -14.49
N VAL A 73 7.97 -0.62 -14.52
CA VAL A 73 8.76 -1.78 -14.13
C VAL A 73 9.26 -2.50 -15.36
N GLU A 74 10.58 -2.71 -15.41
CA GLU A 74 11.21 -3.39 -16.53
C GLU A 74 10.58 -4.77 -16.76
N GLY A 75 10.13 -5.01 -18.00
CA GLY A 75 9.52 -6.27 -18.40
C GLY A 75 8.04 -6.43 -18.04
N VAL A 76 7.40 -5.42 -17.45
CA VAL A 76 5.96 -5.43 -17.12
C VAL A 76 5.23 -4.32 -17.87
N PRO A 77 4.50 -4.65 -18.95
CA PRO A 77 3.67 -3.68 -19.65
C PRO A 77 2.62 -3.05 -18.74
N ASP A 78 2.29 -1.79 -18.98
CA ASP A 78 1.22 -1.04 -18.27
C ASP A 78 1.47 -0.93 -16.74
N SER A 79 2.73 -1.07 -16.31
CA SER A 79 3.13 -0.84 -14.92
C SER A 79 3.45 0.62 -14.63
N GLU A 80 3.57 1.42 -15.69
CA GLU A 80 3.53 2.88 -15.65
C GLU A 80 2.09 3.40 -15.48
N GLY A 81 1.98 4.58 -14.89
CA GLY A 81 0.75 5.34 -14.91
C GLY A 81 0.20 5.69 -13.52
N PRO A 82 -0.86 6.50 -13.50
CA PRO A 82 -1.35 7.05 -12.25
C PRO A 82 -2.12 6.01 -11.46
N ILE A 83 -1.74 5.81 -10.20
CA ILE A 83 -2.69 5.28 -9.22
C ILE A 83 -3.50 6.43 -8.65
N LYS A 84 -4.74 6.13 -8.27
CA LYS A 84 -5.62 7.10 -7.60
C LYS A 84 -5.45 6.98 -6.10
N VAL A 85 -5.04 8.07 -5.46
CA VAL A 85 -5.09 8.23 -4.01
C VAL A 85 -6.16 9.25 -3.66
N SER A 86 -6.92 8.98 -2.61
CA SER A 86 -7.99 9.87 -2.16
C SER A 86 -7.99 10.02 -0.65
N CYS A 87 -8.23 11.22 -0.15
CA CYS A 87 -8.41 11.49 1.28
C CYS A 87 -9.84 11.97 1.52
N LYS A 88 -10.57 11.32 2.44
CA LYS A 88 -11.90 11.77 2.84
C LYS A 88 -11.85 12.39 4.23
N LEU A 89 -12.02 13.72 4.31
CA LEU A 89 -11.91 14.46 5.57
C LEU A 89 -13.06 14.16 6.53
N ASP A 90 -14.25 13.87 6.01
CA ASP A 90 -15.46 13.54 6.79
C ASP A 90 -15.41 12.14 7.42
N ARG A 91 -14.39 11.33 7.11
CA ARG A 91 -14.26 9.95 7.55
C ARG A 91 -12.96 9.71 8.28
N ARG A 92 -13.09 9.27 9.55
CA ARG A 92 -11.98 8.90 10.44
C ARG A 92 -10.89 9.99 10.48
N GLU A 93 -11.30 11.26 10.47
CA GLU A 93 -10.41 12.43 10.57
C GLU A 93 -9.42 12.60 9.40
N GLY A 94 -9.74 12.06 8.21
CA GLY A 94 -8.91 12.19 7.00
C GLY A 94 -8.28 10.87 6.56
N GLU A 95 -9.11 9.84 6.35
CA GLU A 95 -8.65 8.54 5.86
C GLU A 95 -8.22 8.64 4.39
N TRP A 96 -6.91 8.52 4.16
CA TRP A 96 -6.34 8.28 2.84
C TRP A 96 -6.63 6.87 2.34
N ARG A 97 -6.70 6.71 1.01
CA ARG A 97 -7.06 5.45 0.36
C ARG A 97 -6.40 5.33 -0.99
N ILE A 98 -5.97 4.12 -1.33
CA ILE A 98 -5.68 3.73 -2.70
C ILE A 98 -7.01 3.32 -3.32
N ALA A 99 -7.55 4.17 -4.20
CA ALA A 99 -8.92 4.08 -4.66
C ALA A 99 -9.11 3.05 -5.78
N ASN A 100 -10.35 2.56 -5.91
CA ASN A 100 -10.86 1.78 -7.04
C ASN A 100 -10.08 0.49 -7.40
N GLN A 101 -9.41 -0.16 -6.45
CA GLN A 101 -8.58 -1.35 -6.68
C GLN A 101 -9.35 -2.62 -7.08
N HIS A 102 -10.68 -2.54 -7.18
CA HIS A 102 -11.49 -3.59 -7.79
C HIS A 102 -11.59 -3.46 -9.32
N ASN A 103 -11.80 -2.24 -9.85
CA ASN A 103 -11.97 -2.00 -11.29
C ASN A 103 -10.70 -1.48 -11.97
N ASP A 104 -9.83 -0.85 -11.20
CA ASP A 104 -8.64 -0.10 -11.63
C ASP A 104 -7.47 -0.52 -10.74
N ARG A 105 -7.29 -1.84 -10.66
CA ARG A 105 -6.25 -2.46 -9.86
C ARG A 105 -4.90 -2.17 -10.50
N TYR A 106 -3.92 -1.77 -9.70
CA TYR A 106 -2.56 -1.66 -10.20
C TYR A 106 -2.06 -3.01 -10.72
N VAL A 107 -1.38 -3.01 -11.87
CA VAL A 107 -1.06 -4.23 -12.64
C VAL A 107 -0.26 -5.24 -11.82
N LEU A 108 0.71 -4.79 -11.02
CA LEU A 108 1.54 -5.68 -10.20
C LEU A 108 0.78 -6.34 -9.05
N TRP A 109 -0.42 -5.85 -8.71
CA TRP A 109 -1.27 -6.44 -7.68
C TRP A 109 -2.30 -7.42 -8.27
N THR A 110 -2.04 -7.92 -9.48
CA THR A 110 -2.84 -8.93 -10.14
C THR A 110 -2.16 -10.31 -10.10
N PRO A 111 -2.91 -11.41 -10.16
CA PRO A 111 -2.32 -12.75 -10.16
C PRO A 111 -1.35 -13.07 -11.30
N GLU A 112 -1.48 -12.38 -12.44
CA GLU A 112 -0.53 -12.52 -13.56
C GLU A 112 0.91 -12.15 -13.17
N HIS A 113 1.06 -11.29 -12.17
CA HIS A 113 2.35 -10.85 -11.62
C HIS A 113 2.68 -11.51 -10.27
N GLY A 114 2.05 -12.65 -9.97
CA GLY A 114 2.31 -13.46 -8.79
C GLY A 114 1.59 -13.00 -7.52
N PHE A 115 0.76 -11.95 -7.60
CA PHE A 115 -0.06 -11.53 -6.46
C PHE A 115 -1.11 -12.60 -6.13
N PRO A 116 -1.46 -12.85 -4.85
CA PRO A 116 -2.40 -13.93 -4.53
C PRO A 116 -3.77 -13.75 -5.20
N ALA A 117 -4.28 -14.82 -5.79
CA ALA A 117 -5.65 -14.92 -6.26
C ALA A 117 -6.63 -15.11 -5.10
N LYS A 118 -7.91 -14.78 -5.34
CA LYS A 118 -8.99 -14.85 -4.34
C LYS A 118 -9.05 -16.18 -3.57
N ASN A 119 -8.76 -17.28 -4.24
CA ASN A 119 -8.88 -18.64 -3.71
C ASN A 119 -7.60 -19.17 -3.03
N GLU A 120 -6.54 -18.35 -2.95
CA GLU A 120 -5.27 -18.74 -2.33
C GLU A 120 -5.17 -18.35 -0.86
N LEU A 121 -5.96 -17.36 -0.42
CA LEU A 121 -6.01 -16.92 0.98
C LEU A 121 -7.36 -17.27 1.60
N PRO A 122 -7.41 -17.69 2.88
CA PRO A 122 -8.63 -18.06 3.59
C PRO A 122 -9.41 -16.81 4.04
N VAL A 123 -9.96 -16.07 3.09
CA VAL A 123 -10.69 -14.79 3.28
C VAL A 123 -12.01 -14.86 4.08
N GLU A 124 -12.37 -16.04 4.58
CA GLU A 124 -13.55 -16.26 5.44
C GLU A 124 -13.18 -16.36 6.93
N ASP A 125 -11.90 -16.61 7.25
CA ASP A 125 -11.40 -16.74 8.62
C ASP A 125 -10.21 -15.80 8.83
N GLU A 126 -10.35 -14.88 9.78
CA GLU A 126 -9.36 -13.83 10.02
C GLU A 126 -8.05 -14.37 10.61
N ASP A 127 -8.12 -15.34 11.51
CA ASP A 127 -6.94 -15.92 12.15
C ASP A 127 -6.15 -16.73 11.12
N ASP A 128 -6.84 -17.59 10.36
CA ASP A 128 -6.22 -18.36 9.27
C ASP A 128 -5.63 -17.44 8.20
N TYR A 129 -6.28 -16.30 7.90
CA TYR A 129 -5.77 -15.34 6.92
C TYR A 129 -4.42 -14.75 7.34
N TYR A 130 -4.27 -14.32 8.59
CA TYR A 130 -2.99 -13.76 9.04
C TYR A 130 -1.90 -14.84 9.23
N ASP A 131 -2.30 -16.06 9.59
CA ASP A 131 -1.40 -17.21 9.66
C ASP A 131 -0.93 -17.65 8.26
N SER A 132 -1.72 -17.36 7.21
CA SER A 132 -1.37 -17.63 5.81
C SER A 132 -0.38 -16.64 5.18
N ASN A 133 0.22 -15.73 5.96
CA ASN A 133 1.23 -14.75 5.52
C ASN A 133 0.70 -13.78 4.43
N PRO A 134 -0.20 -12.85 4.78
CA PRO A 134 -0.86 -12.01 3.81
C PRO A 134 0.10 -11.09 3.05
N PRO A 135 -0.24 -10.68 1.81
CA PRO A 135 0.61 -9.83 1.00
C PRO A 135 0.84 -8.45 1.63
N ILE A 136 2.00 -7.88 1.33
CA ILE A 136 2.38 -6.51 1.67
C ILE A 136 2.38 -5.71 0.36
N ILE A 137 1.69 -4.58 0.33
CA ILE A 137 1.87 -3.60 -0.75
C ILE A 137 2.76 -2.46 -0.26
N TYR A 138 3.57 -1.90 -1.15
CA TYR A 138 4.42 -0.77 -0.79
C TYR A 138 4.71 0.15 -1.97
N PHE A 139 4.97 1.40 -1.64
CA PHE A 139 5.43 2.45 -2.53
C PHE A 139 6.81 2.90 -2.10
N VAL A 140 7.67 3.12 -3.08
CA VAL A 140 9.01 3.67 -2.90
C VAL A 140 8.99 5.06 -3.49
N LYS A 141 9.37 6.06 -2.70
CA LYS A 141 9.78 7.37 -3.19
C LYS A 141 11.29 7.33 -3.35
N ASP A 142 11.79 7.53 -4.57
CA ASP A 142 13.23 7.58 -4.80
C ASP A 142 13.80 8.97 -4.48
N GLU A 143 15.13 9.10 -4.43
CA GLU A 143 15.81 10.38 -4.15
C GLU A 143 15.51 11.50 -5.17
N GLN A 144 14.95 11.17 -6.33
CA GLN A 144 14.51 12.15 -7.32
C GLN A 144 13.03 12.54 -7.15
N GLY A 145 12.32 11.93 -6.20
CA GLY A 145 10.90 12.15 -5.93
C GLY A 145 9.96 11.35 -6.82
N ASN A 146 10.44 10.35 -7.58
CA ASN A 146 9.55 9.50 -8.36
C ASN A 146 9.02 8.34 -7.52
N PHE A 147 7.82 7.87 -7.88
CA PHE A 147 7.12 6.83 -7.14
C PHE A 147 7.15 5.49 -7.86
N HIS A 148 7.42 4.43 -7.10
CA HIS A 148 7.42 3.04 -7.58
C HIS A 148 6.49 2.20 -6.72
N ALA A 149 5.48 1.56 -7.30
CA ALA A 149 4.61 0.65 -6.56
C ALA A 149 5.06 -0.81 -6.73
N ARG A 150 5.00 -1.60 -5.67
CA ARG A 150 5.44 -3.00 -5.62
C ARG A 150 4.59 -3.80 -4.63
N SER A 151 4.87 -5.10 -4.52
CA SER A 151 4.28 -5.98 -3.52
C SER A 151 5.25 -7.08 -3.08
N VAL A 152 5.09 -7.51 -1.84
CA VAL A 152 5.50 -8.83 -1.37
C VAL A 152 4.26 -9.72 -1.45
N ASN A 153 4.31 -10.75 -2.30
CA ASN A 153 3.12 -11.53 -2.63
C ASN A 153 2.73 -12.52 -1.50
N ASP A 154 3.69 -12.91 -0.68
CA ASP A 154 3.51 -13.76 0.50
C ASP A 154 4.47 -13.27 1.59
N SER A 155 3.98 -12.96 2.78
CA SER A 155 4.83 -12.41 3.84
C SER A 155 5.53 -13.48 4.69
N SER A 156 5.82 -14.65 4.11
CA SER A 156 6.57 -15.69 4.83
C SER A 156 8.01 -15.23 5.03
N TYR A 157 8.63 -15.73 6.09
CA TYR A 157 10.04 -15.45 6.37
C TYR A 157 10.95 -15.70 5.15
N GLU A 158 10.74 -16.82 4.44
CA GLU A 158 11.52 -17.17 3.23
C GLU A 158 11.34 -16.13 2.11
N SER A 159 10.13 -15.63 1.89
CA SER A 159 9.90 -14.59 0.88
C SER A 159 10.53 -13.25 1.28
N LEU A 160 10.56 -12.95 2.57
CA LEU A 160 11.14 -11.70 3.09
C LEU A 160 12.67 -11.66 3.00
N GLU A 161 13.36 -12.80 2.97
CA GLU A 161 14.84 -12.86 2.86
C GLU A 161 15.40 -12.20 1.59
N GLU A 162 14.58 -12.01 0.55
CA GLU A 162 14.97 -11.35 -0.70
C GLU A 162 15.00 -9.82 -0.61
N TYR A 163 14.49 -9.25 0.48
CA TYR A 163 14.33 -7.82 0.69
C TYR A 163 15.43 -7.25 1.61
N PRO A 164 15.70 -5.94 1.54
CA PRO A 164 16.66 -5.29 2.43
C PRO A 164 16.32 -5.52 3.91
N ALA A 165 17.33 -5.90 4.70
CA ALA A 165 17.16 -6.28 6.11
C ALA A 165 16.46 -5.20 6.96
N GLU A 166 16.73 -3.94 6.68
CA GLU A 166 16.08 -2.80 7.34
C GLU A 166 14.56 -2.82 7.11
N LEU A 167 14.11 -3.00 5.87
CA LEU A 167 12.70 -3.06 5.51
C LEU A 167 12.01 -4.29 6.13
N VAL A 168 12.67 -5.45 6.08
CA VAL A 168 12.21 -6.68 6.71
C VAL A 168 12.02 -6.50 8.21
N GLN A 169 12.97 -5.82 8.89
CA GLN A 169 12.86 -5.56 10.32
C GLN A 169 11.62 -4.73 10.67
N TYR A 170 11.26 -3.73 9.88
CA TYR A 170 10.01 -2.98 10.09
C TYR A 170 8.77 -3.86 9.91
N TRP A 171 8.75 -4.71 8.89
CA TRP A 171 7.63 -5.60 8.61
C TRP A 171 7.46 -6.72 9.64
N GLU A 172 8.55 -7.31 10.13
CA GLU A 172 8.52 -8.36 11.14
C GLU A 172 8.18 -7.84 12.54
N ASN A 173 8.63 -6.63 12.87
CA ASN A 173 8.28 -5.98 14.14
C ASN A 173 6.82 -5.50 14.17
N ALA A 174 6.19 -5.37 13.01
CA ALA A 174 4.79 -5.02 12.89
C ALA A 174 3.90 -6.27 12.94
N GLY A 175 2.74 -6.15 13.59
CA GLY A 175 1.71 -7.20 13.49
C GLY A 175 1.14 -7.27 12.08
N LYS A 176 0.78 -8.46 11.58
CA LYS A 176 0.16 -8.61 10.26
C LYS A 176 -1.26 -8.03 10.18
N SER A 177 -1.90 -7.79 11.33
CA SER A 177 -3.25 -7.22 11.41
C SER A 177 -3.23 -5.70 11.23
N ASN A 178 -3.56 -5.28 10.01
CA ASN A 178 -3.78 -3.89 9.62
C ASN A 178 -2.55 -2.96 9.72
N SER A 179 -1.34 -3.47 9.96
CA SER A 179 -0.17 -2.59 10.08
C SER A 179 0.18 -1.85 8.79
N PHE A 180 0.72 -0.66 9.02
CA PHE A 180 1.07 0.33 8.02
C PHE A 180 2.26 1.14 8.55
N GLY A 181 3.12 1.62 7.67
CA GLY A 181 4.22 2.49 8.06
C GLY A 181 4.78 3.32 6.90
N ILE A 182 5.52 4.36 7.26
CA ILE A 182 6.41 5.11 6.38
C ILE A 182 7.80 4.97 6.99
N ILE A 183 8.79 4.61 6.18
CA ILE A 183 10.18 4.42 6.58
C ILE A 183 11.02 5.46 5.84
N ASP A 184 11.81 6.23 6.58
CA ASP A 184 12.72 7.24 6.03
C ASP A 184 14.15 6.70 6.01
N PHE A 185 14.74 6.56 4.82
CA PHE A 185 16.09 5.99 4.65
C PHE A 185 17.21 7.04 4.80
N HIS A 186 16.86 8.33 4.86
CA HIS A 186 17.84 9.42 5.04
C HIS A 186 18.09 9.84 6.50
N GLU A 187 17.26 9.45 7.48
CA GLU A 187 17.40 9.97 8.85
C GLU A 187 18.56 9.33 9.65
N ASP A 188 19.04 8.14 9.27
CA ASP A 188 20.06 7.41 10.04
C ASP A 188 21.52 7.80 9.71
N SER A 189 21.76 8.73 8.78
CA SER A 189 23.11 9.21 8.44
C SER A 189 23.49 10.56 9.05
N VAL A 190 22.62 11.19 9.85
CA VAL A 190 22.88 12.51 10.47
C VAL A 190 22.66 12.53 11.99
N LYS A 191 23.16 11.52 12.72
CA LYS A 191 23.44 11.66 14.16
C LYS A 191 24.80 11.08 14.51
N SER A 192 25.85 11.71 14.00
CA SER A 192 27.22 11.65 14.56
C SER A 192 27.98 12.92 14.16
N LEU A 193 27.66 14.04 14.81
CA LEU A 193 28.54 15.21 14.93
C LEU A 193 28.49 15.73 16.35
#